data_AF-I0GQB4-F1
#
_entry.id   AF-I0GQB4-F1
#
_cell.length_a   1.000
_cell.length_b   1.000
_cell.length_c   1.000
_cell.angle_alpha   90.00
_cell.angle_beta   90.00
_cell.angle_gamma   90.00
#
_symmetry.space_group_name_H-M   'P 1'
#
loop_
_entity.id
_entity.type
_entity.pdbx_description
1 polymer ?
#
loop_
_entity_poly.entity_id
_entity_poly.type
_entity_poly.pdbx_seq_one_letter_code
_entity_poly.pdbx_strand_id
1 'polypeptide(L)'
;MKLKDMIKAYEDEGYDNVQAQARVSQDVVVMNIAASSLKRNVTIKGGVVMHNMSHDSRRATQDIDFDFIHYSLSDESIRLFLDKISNAEFKLEPTGEIEELRQQDYHGKRVHIVITDVDGTTIKTKMDIGVHKNLSIEQDEYCFDIAYLDDGPTVLINSKEQMFTEKLRSILKFGPTSTRYKDIFDMYYLAQLSGMSWEKLRACIKLLIFDDEGMRENTPEEMLRRIQRTLSNRIYRQKLSRARKNWLDVDSDTVLEQLLTFLENVLKKP
;
A
#
# COMPACT_ATOMS: atom_id res chain seq x y z
N MET A 1 -12.29 -21.45 8.34
CA MET A 1 -11.42 -21.75 7.17
C MET A 1 -10.12 -22.41 7.64
N LYS A 2 -9.32 -23.03 6.75
CA LYS A 2 -8.02 -23.65 7.10
C LYS A 2 -6.90 -23.11 6.23
N LEU A 3 -5.74 -22.81 6.81
CA LEU A 3 -4.63 -22.16 6.09
C LEU A 3 -4.13 -23.00 4.92
N LYS A 4 -4.07 -24.33 5.07
CA LYS A 4 -3.64 -25.23 3.98
C LYS A 4 -4.56 -25.16 2.77
N ASP A 5 -5.86 -25.10 3.00
CA ASP A 5 -6.85 -25.04 1.93
C ASP A 5 -6.82 -23.68 1.24
N MET A 6 -6.63 -22.60 2.01
CA MET A 6 -6.50 -21.24 1.48
C MET A 6 -5.21 -21.06 0.66
N ILE A 7 -4.08 -21.65 1.11
CA ILE A 7 -2.83 -21.64 0.34
C ILE A 7 -3.04 -22.37 -0.98
N LYS A 8 -3.65 -23.57 -0.93
CA LYS A 8 -3.92 -24.36 -2.11
C LYS A 8 -4.82 -23.63 -3.11
N ALA A 9 -5.84 -22.90 -2.64
CA ALA A 9 -6.70 -22.11 -3.51
C ALA A 9 -5.90 -21.09 -4.35
N TYR A 10 -4.95 -20.39 -3.74
CA TYR A 10 -4.07 -19.47 -4.49
C TYR A 10 -3.04 -20.20 -5.35
N GLU A 11 -2.52 -21.36 -4.93
CA GLU A 11 -1.65 -22.17 -5.79
C GLU A 11 -2.39 -22.63 -7.06
N ASP A 12 -3.66 -23.00 -6.94
CA ASP A 12 -4.53 -23.38 -8.06
C ASP A 12 -4.81 -22.20 -9.01
N GLU A 13 -4.72 -20.95 -8.52
CA GLU A 13 -4.74 -19.71 -9.34
C GLU A 13 -3.38 -19.37 -10.00
N GLY A 14 -2.34 -20.16 -9.73
CA GLY A 14 -1.01 -20.01 -10.35
C GLY A 14 -0.01 -19.18 -9.55
N TYR A 15 -0.31 -18.86 -8.29
CA TYR A 15 0.69 -18.27 -7.38
C TYR A 15 1.70 -19.33 -6.94
N ASP A 16 2.97 -18.95 -6.82
CA ASP A 16 3.93 -19.82 -6.16
C ASP A 16 3.63 -19.92 -4.65
N ASN A 17 4.15 -20.96 -3.99
CA ASN A 17 3.85 -21.21 -2.58
C ASN A 17 4.17 -20.03 -1.65
N VAL A 18 5.23 -19.25 -1.94
CA VAL A 18 5.60 -18.08 -1.13
C VAL A 18 4.60 -16.94 -1.33
N GLN A 19 4.19 -16.70 -2.58
CA GLN A 19 3.16 -15.73 -2.91
C GLN A 19 1.79 -16.14 -2.33
N ALA A 20 1.40 -17.41 -2.45
CA ALA A 20 0.17 -17.95 -1.88
C ALA A 20 0.14 -17.76 -0.36
N GLN A 21 1.20 -18.13 0.35
CA GLN A 21 1.30 -17.88 1.80
C GLN A 21 1.22 -16.39 2.16
N ALA A 22 1.82 -15.51 1.37
CA ALA A 22 1.74 -14.07 1.60
C ALA A 22 0.31 -13.53 1.38
N ARG A 23 -0.38 -14.00 0.33
CA ARG A 23 -1.79 -13.65 0.04
C ARG A 23 -2.71 -14.13 1.16
N VAL A 24 -2.59 -15.38 1.58
CA VAL A 24 -3.34 -15.93 2.73
C VAL A 24 -3.06 -15.12 4.00
N SER A 25 -1.81 -14.74 4.24
CA SER A 25 -1.46 -13.91 5.40
C SER A 25 -2.14 -12.54 5.36
N GLN A 26 -2.18 -11.90 4.18
CA GLN A 26 -2.87 -10.62 3.98
C GLN A 26 -4.37 -10.75 4.23
N ASP A 27 -4.99 -11.77 3.63
CA ASP A 27 -6.42 -12.02 3.75
C ASP A 27 -6.82 -12.30 5.20
N VAL A 28 -6.05 -13.12 5.92
CA VAL A 28 -6.31 -13.39 7.35
C VAL A 28 -6.21 -12.12 8.18
N VAL A 29 -5.20 -11.28 7.96
CA VAL A 29 -5.07 -10.01 8.69
C VAL A 29 -6.26 -9.09 8.39
N VAL A 30 -6.67 -8.96 7.13
CA VAL A 30 -7.82 -8.13 6.73
C VAL A 30 -9.13 -8.67 7.32
N MET A 31 -9.38 -9.97 7.23
CA MET A 31 -10.56 -10.62 7.81
C MET A 31 -10.63 -10.40 9.33
N ASN A 32 -9.50 -10.58 10.02
CA ASN A 32 -9.42 -10.39 11.47
C ASN A 32 -9.64 -8.93 11.87
N ILE A 33 -9.07 -7.97 11.14
CA ILE A 33 -9.33 -6.54 11.35
C ILE A 33 -10.81 -6.24 11.15
N ALA A 34 -11.41 -6.70 10.04
CA ALA A 34 -12.81 -6.45 9.70
C ALA A 34 -13.80 -7.02 10.73
N ALA A 35 -13.50 -8.19 11.27
CA ALA A 35 -14.30 -8.85 12.31
C ALA A 35 -14.11 -8.24 13.71
N SER A 36 -13.04 -7.46 13.93
CA SER A 36 -12.73 -6.86 15.22
C SER A 36 -13.46 -5.55 15.48
N SER A 37 -13.47 -5.13 16.75
CA SER A 37 -13.90 -3.78 17.14
C SER A 37 -12.95 -2.66 16.66
N LEU A 38 -11.79 -3.01 16.11
CA LEU A 38 -10.74 -2.08 15.67
C LEU A 38 -10.78 -1.80 14.15
N LYS A 39 -11.79 -2.27 13.42
CA LYS A 39 -11.91 -2.07 11.96
C LYS A 39 -11.89 -0.60 11.50
N ARG A 40 -12.21 0.33 12.40
CA ARG A 40 -12.17 1.80 12.15
C ARG A 40 -10.91 2.47 12.68
N ASN A 41 -10.05 1.72 13.37
CA ASN A 41 -8.77 2.18 13.89
C ASN A 41 -7.60 1.81 12.98
N VAL A 42 -7.88 1.23 11.81
CA VAL A 42 -6.87 0.79 10.85
C VAL A 42 -7.29 1.20 9.45
N THR A 43 -6.34 1.70 8.66
CA THR A 43 -6.47 1.81 7.21
C THR A 43 -5.41 0.95 6.52
N ILE A 44 -5.84 0.08 5.60
CA ILE A 44 -4.94 -0.76 4.81
C ILE A 44 -4.38 0.07 3.66
N LYS A 45 -3.09 -0.12 3.34
CA LYS A 45 -2.41 0.66 2.30
C LYS A 45 -1.45 -0.20 1.46
N GLY A 46 -0.68 0.48 0.64
CA GLY A 46 0.46 -0.13 -0.04
C GLY A 46 0.06 -1.11 -1.13
N GLY A 47 0.83 -2.18 -1.26
CA GLY A 47 0.67 -3.12 -2.36
C GLY A 47 -0.56 -4.01 -2.28
N VAL A 48 -1.09 -4.22 -1.07
CA VAL A 48 -2.25 -5.08 -0.81
C VAL A 48 -3.50 -4.46 -1.45
N VAL A 49 -3.72 -3.17 -1.22
CA VAL A 49 -4.82 -2.41 -1.83
C VAL A 49 -4.66 -2.36 -3.35
N MET A 50 -3.47 -2.02 -3.86
CA MET A 50 -3.23 -1.92 -5.31
C MET A 50 -3.48 -3.24 -6.05
N HIS A 51 -3.09 -4.36 -5.45
CA HIS A 51 -3.31 -5.68 -6.04
C HIS A 51 -4.79 -6.08 -5.98
N ASN A 52 -5.48 -5.83 -4.86
CA ASN A 52 -6.91 -6.13 -4.77
C ASN A 52 -7.74 -5.29 -5.75
N MET A 53 -7.40 -4.00 -5.92
CA MET A 53 -8.08 -3.11 -6.87
C MET A 53 -7.81 -3.45 -8.35
N SER A 54 -6.69 -4.10 -8.67
CA SER A 54 -6.34 -4.42 -10.06
C SER A 54 -6.64 -5.85 -10.47
N HIS A 55 -6.80 -6.75 -9.49
CA HIS A 55 -6.89 -8.20 -9.69
C HIS A 55 -5.75 -8.77 -10.55
N ASP A 56 -4.62 -8.06 -10.66
CA ASP A 56 -3.47 -8.46 -11.47
C ASP A 56 -2.42 -9.14 -10.60
N SER A 57 -2.19 -10.43 -10.82
CA SER A 57 -1.21 -11.24 -10.10
C SER A 57 0.22 -10.71 -10.21
N ARG A 58 0.58 -9.99 -11.27
CA ARG A 58 1.90 -9.35 -11.43
C ARG A 58 2.09 -8.20 -10.46
N ARG A 59 1.00 -7.62 -9.93
CA ARG A 59 1.04 -6.61 -8.86
C ARG A 59 1.18 -7.21 -7.46
N ALA A 60 1.21 -8.54 -7.30
CA ALA A 60 1.34 -9.17 -6.00
C ALA A 60 2.47 -8.55 -5.14
N THR A 61 2.20 -8.51 -3.84
CA THR A 61 3.09 -8.02 -2.80
C THR A 61 3.22 -9.07 -1.70
N GLN A 62 4.34 -9.08 -1.01
CA GLN A 62 4.51 -9.88 0.22
C GLN A 62 4.31 -9.04 1.48
N ASP A 63 4.42 -7.72 1.35
CA ASP A 63 4.28 -6.80 2.47
C ASP A 63 2.81 -6.63 2.87
N ILE A 64 2.58 -6.51 4.18
CA ILE A 64 1.30 -6.13 4.79
C ILE A 64 1.52 -4.76 5.41
N ASP A 65 1.01 -3.72 4.76
CA ASP A 65 1.17 -2.33 5.19
C ASP A 65 -0.18 -1.78 5.64
N PHE A 66 -0.23 -1.21 6.84
CA PHE A 66 -1.39 -0.46 7.32
C PHE A 66 -0.99 0.65 8.28
N ASP A 67 -1.87 1.62 8.45
CA ASP A 67 -1.71 2.70 9.42
C ASP A 67 -2.78 2.62 10.50
N PHE A 68 -2.36 2.91 11.73
CA PHE A 68 -3.28 3.14 12.82
C PHE A 68 -3.95 4.52 12.74
N ILE A 69 -5.25 4.53 13.02
CA ILE A 69 -6.10 5.71 13.14
C ILE A 69 -6.53 5.81 14.61
N HIS A 70 -6.14 6.90 15.26
CA HIS A 70 -6.42 7.13 16.68
C HIS A 70 -6.00 5.95 17.59
N TYR A 71 -4.90 5.28 17.23
CA TYR A 71 -4.37 4.14 17.97
C TYR A 71 -2.85 4.28 18.13
N SER A 72 -2.34 3.86 19.29
CA SER A 72 -0.94 4.04 19.67
C SER A 72 -0.01 3.07 18.94
N LEU A 73 1.17 3.55 18.54
CA LEU A 73 2.24 2.76 17.93
C LEU A 73 3.25 2.21 18.96
N SER A 74 2.92 2.22 20.26
CA SER A 74 3.78 1.60 21.27
C SER A 74 3.78 0.08 21.11
N ASP A 75 4.86 -0.57 21.54
CA ASP A 75 5.01 -2.02 21.42
C ASP A 75 3.90 -2.77 22.17
N GLU A 76 3.52 -2.28 23.36
CA GLU A 76 2.40 -2.82 24.14
C GLU A 76 1.07 -2.67 23.39
N SER A 77 0.87 -1.52 22.74
CA SER A 77 -0.34 -1.24 21.98
C SER A 77 -0.44 -2.15 20.76
N ILE A 78 0.67 -2.42 20.06
CA ILE A 78 0.72 -3.35 18.94
C ILE A 78 0.43 -4.79 19.41
N ARG A 79 0.97 -5.22 20.55
CA ARG A 79 0.67 -6.54 21.13
C ARG A 79 -0.81 -6.67 21.50
N LEU A 80 -1.39 -5.64 22.13
CA LEU A 80 -2.83 -5.59 22.44
C LEU A 80 -3.70 -5.53 21.19
N PHE A 81 -3.26 -4.86 20.14
CA PHE A 81 -3.95 -4.86 18.84
C PHE A 81 -4.04 -6.28 18.28
N LEU A 82 -2.93 -7.02 18.27
CA LEU A 82 -2.89 -8.40 17.76
C LEU A 82 -3.80 -9.35 18.54
N ASP A 83 -3.81 -9.23 19.86
CA ASP A 83 -4.73 -9.98 20.72
C ASP A 83 -6.19 -9.65 20.39
N LYS A 84 -6.54 -8.36 20.21
CA LYS A 84 -7.91 -7.91 19.93
C LYS A 84 -8.42 -8.29 18.54
N ILE A 85 -7.56 -8.35 17.53
CA ILE A 85 -7.98 -8.76 16.17
C ILE A 85 -7.96 -10.28 16.02
N SER A 86 -7.23 -11.00 16.88
CA SER A 86 -7.27 -12.47 16.90
C SER A 86 -8.67 -12.97 17.25
N ASN A 87 -9.11 -14.05 16.59
CA ASN A 87 -10.42 -14.64 16.82
C ASN A 87 -10.31 -16.15 17.05
N ALA A 88 -11.42 -16.89 16.97
CA ALA A 88 -11.43 -18.33 17.16
C ALA A 88 -10.86 -19.10 15.96
N GLU A 89 -10.94 -18.55 14.75
CA GLU A 89 -10.43 -19.19 13.54
C GLU A 89 -8.94 -18.96 13.33
N PHE A 90 -8.46 -17.74 13.55
CA PHE A 90 -7.08 -17.34 13.33
C PHE A 90 -6.53 -16.54 14.51
N LYS A 91 -5.46 -17.07 15.11
CA LYS A 91 -4.66 -16.39 16.15
C LYS A 91 -3.45 -15.72 15.51
N LEU A 92 -3.22 -14.46 15.84
CA LEU A 92 -2.09 -13.66 15.38
C LEU A 92 -1.20 -13.35 16.58
N GLU A 93 -0.03 -13.97 16.64
CA GLU A 93 0.87 -13.85 17.78
C GLU A 93 2.19 -13.18 17.36
N PRO A 94 2.63 -12.13 18.06
CA PRO A 94 3.91 -11.48 17.77
C PRO A 94 5.07 -12.40 18.12
N THR A 95 6.06 -12.44 17.23
CA THR A 95 7.32 -13.16 17.44
C THR A 95 8.49 -12.21 17.51
N GLY A 96 9.30 -12.32 18.56
CA GLY A 96 10.48 -11.48 18.76
C GLY A 96 10.17 -10.05 19.20
N GLU A 97 11.17 -9.20 19.01
CA GLU A 97 11.09 -7.77 19.30
C GLU A 97 10.44 -7.01 18.13
N ILE A 98 9.76 -5.92 18.45
CA ILE A 98 9.14 -5.06 17.43
C ILE A 98 10.21 -4.09 16.92
N GLU A 99 10.48 -4.13 15.62
CA GLU A 99 11.51 -3.34 14.99
C GLU A 99 11.03 -1.91 14.72
N GLU A 100 11.85 -0.91 15.02
CA GLU A 100 11.61 0.47 14.62
C GLU A 100 11.94 0.66 13.14
N LEU A 101 10.95 1.04 12.34
CA LEU A 101 11.15 1.47 10.96
C LEU A 101 11.36 2.98 10.97
N ARG A 102 12.62 3.41 10.93
CA ARG A 102 12.99 4.82 10.80
C ARG A 102 13.60 5.09 9.44
N GLN A 103 12.83 5.77 8.59
CA GLN A 103 13.34 6.24 7.30
C GLN A 103 12.88 7.68 7.07
N GLN A 104 13.80 8.64 7.30
CA GLN A 104 13.52 10.07 7.27
C GLN A 104 12.34 10.41 8.21
N ASP A 105 11.22 10.88 7.66
CA ASP A 105 10.02 11.31 8.41
C ASP A 105 9.00 10.18 8.65
N TYR A 106 9.29 8.98 8.13
CA TYR A 106 8.49 7.78 8.39
C TYR A 106 8.90 7.19 9.73
N HIS A 107 7.92 7.15 10.64
CA HIS A 107 7.99 6.47 11.92
C HIS A 107 6.96 5.35 11.89
N GLY A 108 7.46 4.13 11.71
CA GLY A 108 6.64 2.92 11.72
C GLY A 108 7.27 1.85 12.60
N LYS A 109 6.57 0.73 12.70
CA LYS A 109 7.01 -0.46 13.41
C LYS A 109 6.86 -1.66 12.48
N ARG A 110 7.82 -2.57 12.52
CA ARG A 110 7.70 -3.89 11.91
C ARG A 110 7.52 -4.91 13.01
N VAL A 111 6.45 -5.69 12.91
CA VAL A 111 6.18 -6.82 13.79
C VAL A 111 6.18 -8.10 12.97
N HIS A 112 7.00 -9.06 13.36
CA HIS A 112 6.90 -10.42 12.84
C HIS A 112 5.82 -11.15 13.64
N ILE A 113 4.97 -11.91 12.95
CA ILE A 113 3.89 -12.66 13.58
C ILE A 113 3.85 -14.10 13.09
N VAL A 114 3.24 -14.95 13.90
CA VAL A 114 2.76 -16.26 13.51
C VAL A 114 1.23 -16.20 13.46
N ILE A 115 0.68 -16.62 12.31
CA ILE A 115 -0.75 -16.86 12.13
C ILE A 115 -0.99 -18.35 12.36
N THR A 116 -1.85 -18.70 13.31
CA THR A 116 -2.21 -20.09 13.63
C THR A 116 -3.70 -20.30 13.40
N ASP A 117 -4.07 -21.35 12.65
CA ASP A 117 -5.47 -21.76 12.51
C ASP A 117 -5.93 -22.77 13.57
N VAL A 118 -7.21 -23.13 13.51
CA VAL A 118 -7.84 -24.10 14.43
C VAL A 118 -7.21 -25.50 14.41
N ASP A 119 -6.53 -25.87 13.34
CA ASP A 119 -5.85 -27.17 13.21
C ASP A 119 -4.39 -27.11 13.72
N GLY A 120 -3.94 -25.93 14.18
CA GLY A 120 -2.55 -25.69 14.59
C GLY A 120 -1.59 -25.52 13.41
N THR A 121 -2.09 -25.35 12.19
CA THR A 121 -1.23 -24.97 11.04
C THR A 121 -0.77 -23.54 11.25
N THR A 122 0.50 -23.25 10.90
CA THR A 122 1.08 -21.93 11.08
C THR A 122 1.65 -21.34 9.80
N ILE A 123 1.53 -20.03 9.64
CA ILE A 123 2.27 -19.23 8.63
C ILE A 123 3.01 -18.12 9.37
N LYS A 124 4.28 -17.89 9.00
CA LYS A 124 5.07 -16.77 9.50
C LYS A 124 5.01 -15.62 8.51
N THR A 125 4.75 -14.42 9.00
CA THR A 125 4.76 -13.21 8.18
C THR A 125 5.23 -12.00 8.98
N LYS A 126 5.28 -10.84 8.33
CA LYS A 126 5.60 -9.55 8.93
C LYS A 126 4.52 -8.53 8.56
N MET A 127 4.32 -7.56 9.43
CA MET A 127 3.46 -6.41 9.18
C MET A 127 4.22 -5.12 9.46
N ASP A 128 4.06 -4.16 8.56
CA ASP A 128 4.60 -2.81 8.69
C ASP A 128 3.45 -1.88 9.09
N ILE A 129 3.53 -1.37 10.32
CA ILE A 129 2.49 -0.56 10.96
C ILE A 129 3.00 0.87 11.05
N GLY A 130 2.25 1.82 10.51
CA GLY A 130 2.49 3.24 10.73
C GLY A 130 1.33 3.91 11.46
N VAL A 131 1.29 5.24 11.39
CA VAL A 131 0.24 6.06 11.98
C VAL A 131 -0.30 7.00 10.92
N HIS A 132 -1.62 7.06 10.80
CA HIS A 132 -2.31 8.02 9.95
C HIS A 132 -2.27 9.40 10.61
N LYS A 133 -1.26 10.19 10.25
CA LYS A 133 -1.00 11.50 10.88
C LYS A 133 -2.01 12.58 10.46
N ASN A 134 -2.50 12.50 9.22
CA ASN A 134 -3.29 13.56 8.60
C ASN A 134 -4.78 13.20 8.58
N LEU A 135 -5.44 13.39 9.71
CA LEU A 135 -6.86 13.03 9.91
C LEU A 135 -7.84 13.79 8.99
N SER A 136 -7.40 14.88 8.36
CA SER A 136 -8.18 15.59 7.33
C SER A 136 -8.28 14.80 6.02
N ILE A 137 -7.41 13.82 5.79
CA ILE A 137 -7.52 12.91 4.65
C ILE A 137 -8.42 11.74 5.05
N GLU A 138 -9.62 11.74 4.48
CA GLU A 138 -10.60 10.67 4.63
C GLU A 138 -10.09 9.34 4.04
N GLN A 139 -10.50 8.25 4.69
CA GLN A 139 -10.22 6.88 4.25
C GLN A 139 -11.46 6.30 3.60
N ASP A 140 -11.27 5.52 2.53
CA ASP A 140 -12.39 4.93 1.80
C ASP A 140 -12.79 3.58 2.43
N GLU A 141 -14.09 3.29 2.46
CA GLU A 141 -14.55 1.93 2.73
C GLU A 141 -14.37 1.06 1.48
N TYR A 142 -13.77 -0.11 1.66
CA TYR A 142 -13.48 -1.00 0.56
C TYR A 142 -13.73 -2.46 0.94
N CYS A 143 -14.45 -3.17 0.08
CA CYS A 143 -14.71 -4.60 0.20
C CYS A 143 -13.60 -5.37 -0.51
N PHE A 144 -12.82 -6.13 0.24
CA PHE A 144 -11.70 -6.91 -0.31
C PHE A 144 -12.18 -8.18 -0.99
N ASP A 145 -11.81 -8.36 -2.24
CA ASP A 145 -12.01 -9.61 -2.96
C ASP A 145 -11.02 -10.69 -2.45
N ILE A 146 -11.54 -11.80 -1.94
CA ILE A 146 -10.79 -12.92 -1.35
C ILE A 146 -11.29 -14.20 -2.01
N ALA A 147 -10.37 -14.96 -2.62
CA ALA A 147 -10.66 -16.07 -3.55
C ALA A 147 -11.66 -17.13 -3.06
N TYR A 148 -11.78 -17.33 -1.74
CA TYR A 148 -12.59 -18.37 -1.11
C TYR A 148 -13.76 -17.81 -0.29
N LEU A 149 -14.15 -16.55 -0.52
CA LEU A 149 -15.32 -15.91 0.09
C LEU A 149 -16.24 -15.35 -1.01
N ASP A 150 -17.54 -15.57 -0.86
CA ASP A 150 -18.54 -14.95 -1.76
C ASP A 150 -18.69 -13.45 -1.47
N ASP A 151 -18.64 -13.05 -0.20
CA ASP A 151 -18.68 -11.66 0.27
C ASP A 151 -17.41 -11.34 1.07
N GLY A 152 -16.64 -10.39 0.55
CA GLY A 152 -15.38 -9.95 1.12
C GLY A 152 -15.50 -9.12 2.42
N PRO A 153 -14.45 -9.08 3.25
CA PRO A 153 -14.41 -8.18 4.40
C PRO A 153 -14.33 -6.72 3.96
N THR A 154 -15.15 -5.87 4.58
CA THR A 154 -15.08 -4.41 4.39
C THR A 154 -14.22 -3.75 5.47
N VAL A 155 -13.18 -3.04 5.04
CA VAL A 155 -12.25 -2.29 5.91
C VAL A 155 -12.02 -0.89 5.35
N LEU A 156 -11.33 -0.03 6.12
CA LEU A 156 -10.85 1.25 5.60
C LEU A 156 -9.56 1.04 4.79
N ILE A 157 -9.42 1.78 3.70
CA ILE A 157 -8.20 1.87 2.90
C ILE A 157 -7.80 3.33 2.67
N ASN A 158 -6.51 3.56 2.38
CA ASN A 158 -6.06 4.85 1.88
C ASN A 158 -6.82 5.18 0.58
N SER A 159 -7.32 6.40 0.47
CA SER A 159 -7.97 6.87 -0.76
C SER A 159 -7.02 6.84 -1.95
N LYS A 160 -7.57 6.77 -3.16
CA LYS A 160 -6.78 6.74 -4.40
C LYS A 160 -5.85 7.95 -4.51
N GLU A 161 -6.33 9.11 -4.10
CA GLU A 161 -5.62 10.38 -4.08
C GLU A 161 -4.47 10.38 -3.08
N GLN A 162 -4.70 9.85 -1.88
CA GLN A 162 -3.65 9.69 -0.88
C GLN A 162 -2.58 8.72 -1.38
N MET A 163 -2.97 7.54 -1.87
CA MET A 163 -2.05 6.53 -2.39
C MET A 163 -1.20 7.06 -3.56
N PHE A 164 -1.82 7.80 -4.48
CA PHE A 164 -1.12 8.44 -5.59
C PHE A 164 -0.11 9.48 -5.07
N THR A 165 -0.54 10.34 -4.15
CA THR A 165 0.30 11.42 -3.61
C THR A 165 1.48 10.89 -2.80
N GLU A 166 1.29 9.84 -1.98
CA GLU A 166 2.36 9.21 -1.21
C GLU A 166 3.44 8.60 -2.12
N LYS A 167 3.03 7.97 -3.23
CA LYS A 167 3.94 7.44 -4.25
C LYS A 167 4.70 8.55 -4.96
N LEU A 168 4.00 9.61 -5.37
CA LEU A 168 4.59 10.81 -5.97
C LEU A 168 5.61 11.45 -5.02
N ARG A 169 5.26 11.64 -3.75
CA ARG A 169 6.14 12.18 -2.70
C ARG A 169 7.43 11.36 -2.61
N SER A 170 7.32 10.04 -2.62
CA SER A 170 8.49 9.15 -2.58
C SER A 170 9.40 9.35 -3.81
N ILE A 171 8.83 9.41 -5.02
CA ILE A 171 9.58 9.65 -6.25
C ILE A 171 10.25 11.03 -6.22
N LEU A 172 9.55 12.07 -5.77
CA LEU A 172 10.13 13.40 -5.64
C LEU A 172 11.33 13.38 -4.69
N LYS A 173 11.20 12.77 -3.51
CA LYS A 173 12.27 12.69 -2.52
C LYS A 173 13.56 12.08 -3.07
N PHE A 174 13.46 10.92 -3.70
CA PHE A 174 14.64 10.19 -4.20
C PHE A 174 15.08 10.65 -5.60
N GLY A 175 14.16 11.18 -6.41
CA GLY A 175 14.44 11.53 -7.80
C GLY A 175 14.97 10.34 -8.60
N PRO A 176 15.97 10.55 -9.49
CA PRO A 176 16.52 9.49 -10.36
C PRO A 176 17.16 8.29 -9.63
N THR A 177 17.40 8.37 -8.31
CA THR A 177 17.94 7.24 -7.54
C THR A 177 16.85 6.33 -6.97
N SER A 178 15.57 6.70 -7.11
CA SER A 178 14.45 5.88 -6.68
C SER A 178 14.49 4.49 -7.35
N THR A 179 14.25 3.45 -6.55
CA THR A 179 14.07 2.07 -7.02
C THR A 179 12.61 1.64 -6.96
N ARG A 180 11.69 2.55 -6.63
CA ARG A 180 10.25 2.31 -6.49
C ARG A 180 9.57 2.30 -7.86
N TYR A 181 10.05 1.42 -8.74
CA TYR A 181 9.59 1.32 -10.12
C TYR A 181 8.14 0.84 -10.22
N LYS A 182 7.68 -0.03 -9.30
CA LYS A 182 6.27 -0.43 -9.24
C LYS A 182 5.36 0.78 -8.99
N ASP A 183 5.80 1.76 -8.21
CA ASP A 183 5.00 2.96 -7.89
C ASP A 183 4.69 3.82 -9.12
N ILE A 184 5.56 3.80 -10.15
CA ILE A 184 5.27 4.46 -11.44
C ILE A 184 4.05 3.82 -12.08
N PHE A 185 4.02 2.49 -12.17
CA PHE A 185 2.89 1.77 -12.76
C PHE A 185 1.64 1.86 -11.88
N ASP A 186 1.79 1.86 -10.55
CA ASP A 186 0.66 2.07 -9.63
C ASP A 186 0.04 3.45 -9.81
N MET A 187 0.87 4.50 -9.87
CA MET A 187 0.38 5.86 -10.13
C MET A 187 -0.31 5.96 -11.48
N TYR A 188 0.24 5.30 -12.50
CA TYR A 188 -0.36 5.29 -13.83
C TYR A 188 -1.72 4.60 -13.81
N TYR A 189 -1.81 3.41 -13.20
CA TYR A 189 -3.06 2.69 -13.01
C TYR A 189 -4.10 3.56 -12.30
N LEU A 190 -3.74 4.15 -11.16
CA LEU A 190 -4.63 5.03 -10.40
C LEU A 190 -5.10 6.24 -11.21
N ALA A 191 -4.22 6.83 -12.03
CA ALA A 191 -4.57 7.95 -12.90
C ALA A 191 -5.52 7.57 -14.04
N GLN A 192 -5.54 6.30 -14.47
CA GLN A 192 -6.50 5.80 -15.47
C GLN A 192 -7.83 5.35 -14.85
N LEU A 193 -7.88 5.08 -13.55
CA LEU A 193 -9.12 4.67 -12.89
C LEU A 193 -10.15 5.80 -12.88
N SER A 194 -11.41 5.42 -13.14
CA SER A 194 -12.54 6.31 -12.85
C SER A 194 -12.65 6.59 -11.35
N GLY A 195 -13.06 7.80 -11.01
CA GLY A 195 -13.41 8.20 -9.64
C GLY A 195 -12.28 8.83 -8.83
N MET A 196 -11.12 9.14 -9.42
CA MET A 196 -10.16 10.03 -8.77
C MET A 196 -10.62 11.49 -8.88
N SER A 197 -10.83 12.16 -7.74
CA SER A 197 -11.18 13.57 -7.66
C SER A 197 -9.94 14.44 -7.73
N TRP A 198 -9.87 15.32 -8.74
CA TRP A 198 -8.76 16.27 -8.87
C TRP A 198 -8.70 17.24 -7.68
N GLU A 199 -9.85 17.59 -7.10
CA GLU A 199 -9.91 18.41 -5.90
C GLU A 199 -9.27 17.70 -4.70
N LYS A 200 -9.69 16.45 -4.42
CA LYS A 200 -9.09 15.65 -3.34
C LYS A 200 -7.61 15.38 -3.58
N LEU A 201 -7.20 15.17 -4.84
CA LEU A 201 -5.80 14.96 -5.21
C LEU A 201 -4.97 16.22 -4.98
N ARG A 202 -5.47 17.40 -5.39
CA ARG A 202 -4.81 18.68 -5.11
C ARG A 202 -4.70 18.93 -3.61
N ALA A 203 -5.73 18.60 -2.83
CA ALA A 203 -5.69 18.70 -1.38
C ALA A 203 -4.62 17.79 -0.75
N CYS A 204 -4.53 16.54 -1.22
CA CYS A 204 -3.49 15.61 -0.79
C CYS A 204 -2.09 16.13 -1.16
N ILE A 205 -1.88 16.57 -2.41
CA ILE A 205 -0.60 17.14 -2.88
C ILE A 205 -0.22 18.35 -2.03
N LYS A 206 -1.17 19.26 -1.79
CA LYS A 206 -0.92 20.43 -0.95
C LYS A 206 -0.45 20.01 0.44
N LEU A 207 -1.18 19.12 1.10
CA LEU A 207 -0.90 18.72 2.48
C LEU A 207 0.38 17.87 2.62
N LEU A 208 0.60 16.90 1.73
CA LEU A 208 1.69 15.91 1.85
C LEU A 208 2.96 16.31 1.11
N ILE A 209 2.91 17.31 0.24
CA ILE A 209 4.05 17.78 -0.56
C ILE A 209 4.33 19.25 -0.30
N PHE A 210 3.37 20.15 -0.56
CA PHE A 210 3.67 21.59 -0.55
C PHE A 210 3.80 22.20 0.85
N ASP A 211 2.96 21.74 1.78
CA ASP A 211 2.92 22.21 3.17
C ASP A 211 3.80 21.34 4.10
N ASP A 212 4.47 20.31 3.57
CA ASP A 212 5.34 19.39 4.33
C ASP A 212 6.78 19.93 4.39
N GLU A 213 7.26 20.28 5.59
CA GLU A 213 8.62 20.81 5.81
C GLU A 213 9.75 19.86 5.37
N GLY A 214 9.47 18.55 5.28
CA GLY A 214 10.41 17.54 4.80
C GLY A 214 10.52 17.46 3.27
N MET A 215 9.74 18.26 2.54
CA MET A 215 9.72 18.32 1.08
C MET A 215 10.43 19.58 0.57
N ARG A 216 10.95 19.51 -0.67
CA ARG A 216 11.65 20.66 -1.28
C ARG A 216 10.76 21.47 -2.21
N GLU A 217 9.63 20.92 -2.61
CA GLU A 217 8.70 21.48 -3.58
C GLU A 217 7.54 22.12 -2.84
N ASN A 218 7.34 23.42 -3.02
CA ASN A 218 6.21 24.14 -2.39
C ASN A 218 5.21 24.70 -3.42
N THR A 219 5.50 24.55 -4.72
CA THR A 219 4.65 25.03 -5.82
C THR A 219 4.43 23.95 -6.87
N PRO A 220 3.30 24.01 -7.61
CA PRO A 220 3.05 23.15 -8.75
C PRO A 220 4.19 23.12 -9.78
N GLU A 221 4.77 24.28 -10.08
CA GLU A 221 5.82 24.41 -11.10
C GLU A 221 7.12 23.74 -10.65
N GLU A 222 7.51 23.85 -9.37
CA GLU A 222 8.66 23.15 -8.80
C GLU A 222 8.48 21.64 -8.84
N MET A 223 7.30 21.17 -8.42
CA MET A 223 6.96 19.75 -8.44
C MET A 223 7.03 19.17 -9.85
N LEU A 224 6.40 19.85 -10.82
CA LEU A 224 6.42 19.45 -12.23
C LEU A 224 7.84 19.43 -12.79
N ARG A 225 8.67 20.44 -12.50
CA ARG A 225 10.08 20.45 -12.94
C ARG A 225 10.87 19.27 -12.37
N ARG A 226 10.70 18.94 -11.08
CA ARG A 226 11.45 17.85 -10.45
C ARG A 226 10.99 16.47 -10.90
N ILE A 227 9.68 16.25 -11.01
CA ILE A 227 9.16 14.99 -11.54
C ILE A 227 9.58 14.83 -13.00
N GLN A 228 9.47 15.86 -13.84
CA GLN A 228 9.93 15.83 -15.23
C GLN A 228 11.43 15.49 -15.31
N ARG A 229 12.28 16.10 -14.48
CA ARG A 229 13.72 15.78 -14.43
C ARG A 229 13.99 14.33 -14.02
N THR A 230 13.17 13.78 -13.14
CA THR A 230 13.29 12.37 -12.71
C THR A 230 12.87 11.43 -13.83
N LEU A 231 11.70 11.67 -14.41
CA LEU A 231 11.12 10.80 -15.43
C LEU A 231 11.81 10.94 -16.79
N SER A 232 12.51 12.04 -17.08
CA SER A 232 13.32 12.20 -18.30
C SER A 232 14.77 11.72 -18.13
N ASN A 233 15.18 11.32 -16.92
CA ASN A 233 16.54 10.87 -16.69
C ASN A 233 16.81 9.54 -17.41
N ARG A 234 17.81 9.54 -18.31
CA ARG A 234 18.18 8.37 -19.13
C ARG A 234 18.52 7.12 -18.30
N ILE A 235 19.26 7.28 -17.19
CA ILE A 235 19.66 6.17 -16.33
C ILE A 235 18.44 5.61 -15.60
N TYR A 236 17.57 6.48 -15.11
CA TYR A 236 16.32 6.09 -14.46
C TYR A 236 15.43 5.27 -15.41
N ARG A 237 15.18 5.78 -16.63
CA ARG A 237 14.40 5.06 -17.66
C ARG A 237 14.99 3.70 -18.01
N GLN A 238 16.31 3.64 -18.20
CA GLN A 238 17.01 2.38 -18.48
C GLN A 238 16.86 1.36 -17.34
N LYS A 239 16.89 1.82 -16.08
CA LYS A 239 16.68 0.92 -14.93
C LYS A 239 15.22 0.52 -14.79
N LEU A 240 14.28 1.43 -15.00
CA LEU A 240 12.83 1.17 -14.97
C LEU A 240 12.46 0.04 -15.94
N SER A 241 12.90 0.12 -17.19
CA SER A 241 12.59 -0.89 -18.21
C SER A 241 13.23 -2.25 -17.92
N ARG A 242 14.42 -2.28 -17.30
CA ARG A 242 15.13 -3.52 -16.95
C ARG A 242 14.65 -4.17 -15.65
N ALA A 243 13.98 -3.42 -14.77
CA ALA A 243 13.64 -3.90 -13.43
C ALA A 243 12.55 -4.99 -13.41
N ARG A 244 11.89 -5.27 -14.55
CA ARG A 244 10.77 -6.22 -14.67
C ARG A 244 9.68 -5.94 -13.62
N LYS A 245 9.36 -4.66 -13.42
CA LYS A 245 8.34 -4.18 -12.47
C LYS A 245 7.08 -3.61 -13.15
N ASN A 246 7.06 -3.65 -14.48
CA ASN A 246 5.90 -3.30 -15.29
C ASN A 246 4.85 -4.40 -15.17
N TRP A 247 3.95 -4.25 -14.21
CA TRP A 247 2.87 -5.20 -13.99
C TRP A 247 1.66 -4.93 -14.88
N LEU A 248 1.65 -3.81 -15.62
CA LEU A 248 0.56 -3.43 -16.52
C LEU A 248 0.80 -3.87 -17.98
N ASP A 249 2.04 -4.23 -18.32
CA ASP A 249 2.47 -4.52 -19.69
C ASP A 249 2.24 -3.37 -20.69
N VAL A 250 2.25 -2.14 -20.18
CA VAL A 250 2.19 -0.91 -21.00
C VAL A 250 3.62 -0.40 -21.22
N ASP A 251 3.91 0.06 -22.43
CA ASP A 251 5.21 0.64 -22.74
C ASP A 251 5.64 1.70 -21.71
N SER A 252 6.87 1.59 -21.21
CA SER A 252 7.33 2.41 -20.09
C SER A 252 7.43 3.89 -20.47
N ASP A 253 7.82 4.21 -21.71
CA ASP A 253 7.88 5.61 -22.15
C ASP A 253 6.48 6.22 -22.23
N THR A 254 5.51 5.45 -22.75
CA THR A 254 4.08 5.81 -22.75
C THR A 254 3.55 6.09 -21.35
N VAL A 255 3.84 5.21 -20.38
CA VAL A 255 3.46 5.39 -18.97
C VAL A 255 4.02 6.69 -18.40
N LEU A 256 5.30 6.97 -18.63
CA LEU A 256 5.97 8.17 -18.11
C LEU A 256 5.40 9.46 -18.73
N GLU A 257 5.12 9.47 -20.03
CA GLU A 257 4.57 10.63 -20.74
C GLU A 257 3.13 10.93 -20.30
N GLN A 258 2.29 9.90 -20.19
CA GLN A 258 0.91 10.05 -19.75
C GLN A 258 0.82 10.48 -18.28
N LEU A 259 1.72 9.98 -17.42
CA LEU A 259 1.82 10.43 -16.03
C LEU A 259 2.18 11.91 -15.91
N LEU A 260 3.15 12.38 -16.70
CA LEU A 260 3.50 13.80 -16.73
C LEU A 260 2.31 14.64 -17.21
N THR A 261 1.65 14.22 -18.29
CA THR A 261 0.48 14.89 -18.84
C THR A 261 -0.67 14.94 -17.82
N PHE A 262 -0.91 13.85 -17.09
CA PHE A 262 -1.90 13.79 -16.02
C PHE A 262 -1.59 14.80 -14.91
N LEU A 263 -0.36 14.82 -14.40
CA LEU A 263 0.06 15.76 -13.35
C LEU A 263 -0.05 17.21 -13.80
N GLU A 264 0.33 17.53 -15.05
CA GLU A 264 0.19 18.87 -15.60
C GLU A 264 -1.28 19.30 -15.68
N ASN A 265 -2.16 18.39 -16.12
CA ASN A 265 -3.59 18.66 -16.18
C ASN A 265 -4.18 18.91 -14.80
N VAL A 266 -3.90 18.03 -13.83
CA VAL A 266 -4.39 18.16 -12.45
C VAL A 266 -3.95 19.49 -11.85
N LEU A 267 -2.69 19.90 -12.06
CA LEU A 267 -2.13 21.08 -11.40
C LEU A 267 -2.43 22.41 -12.08
N LYS A 268 -2.56 22.44 -13.40
CA LYS A 268 -2.67 23.71 -14.17
C LYS A 268 -4.09 24.03 -14.61
N LYS A 269 -4.95 23.03 -14.75
CA LYS A 269 -6.36 23.28 -15.09
C LYS A 269 -7.10 23.72 -13.82
N PRO A 270 -8.15 24.55 -13.96
CA PRO A 270 -9.03 24.89 -12.84
C PRO A 270 -9.66 23.64 -12.21
#